data_AF-A0A1F7BIB1-F1
#
_entry.id   AF-A0A1F7BIB1-F1
#
_cell.length_a   1.000
_cell.length_b   1.000
_cell.length_c   1.000
_cell.angle_alpha   90.00
_cell.angle_beta   90.00
_cell.angle_gamma   90.00
#
_symmetry.space_group_name_H-M   'P 1'
#
loop_
_entity.id
_entity.type
_entity.pdbx_description
1 polymer ?
#
loop_
_entity_poly.entity_id
_entity_poly.type
_entity_poly.pdbx_seq_one_letter_code
_entity_poly.pdbx_strand_id
1 'polypeptide(L)'
;HAQAFARLIGEQGRLIAFDADEENLRFAREHLREVPAKVELFHTNFREGFLKSLPPIDILFADLGLSSPHIDDPSRGFSFRHDGPLDLRFDRSQGEDAAQWIARAPVEEIADALWKYGEIRSSRRVAAVIKEKLPRTTGDLCQCIEAVLGFHARSLFPQVFQAIRIAINDELGALEVLLTKGPEVLSPCGRMGIVSFHSLEDRMVKQKFRALSSSPKDPLTGAPVRPATFELLTKRPLVPSPQECESNPRSRSAKFRAIRRKILV
;
A
#
# COMPACT_ATOMS: atom_id res chain seq x y z
N HIS A 1 -0.42 -10.77 9.86
CA HIS A 1 -0.34 -11.75 8.77
C HIS A 1 0.86 -12.70 8.86
N ALA A 2 2.10 -12.20 8.94
CA ALA A 2 3.32 -13.01 8.98
C ALA A 2 3.27 -14.20 9.95
N GLN A 3 2.85 -13.99 11.21
CA GLN A 3 2.76 -15.05 12.21
C GLN A 3 1.78 -16.17 11.82
N ALA A 4 0.64 -15.82 11.22
CA ALA A 4 -0.34 -16.81 10.75
C ALA A 4 0.22 -17.65 9.59
N PHE A 5 0.91 -17.01 8.64
CA PHE A 5 1.62 -17.72 7.58
C PHE A 5 2.70 -18.63 8.15
N ALA A 6 3.56 -18.13 9.05
CA ALA A 6 4.64 -18.92 9.62
C ALA A 6 4.15 -20.18 10.34
N ARG A 7 3.02 -20.11 11.05
CA ARG A 7 2.37 -21.27 11.68
C ARG A 7 1.87 -22.30 10.67
N LEU A 8 1.29 -21.85 9.55
CA LEU A 8 0.77 -22.74 8.50
C LEU A 8 1.86 -23.34 7.62
N ILE A 9 2.94 -22.59 7.38
CA ILE A 9 4.11 -23.02 6.61
C ILE A 9 4.86 -24.14 7.34
N GLY A 10 4.94 -24.07 8.67
CA GLY A 10 5.59 -25.09 9.50
C GLY A 10 7.11 -25.10 9.37
N GLU A 11 7.74 -26.11 10.00
CA GLU A 11 9.20 -26.17 10.20
C GLU A 11 10.02 -26.31 8.90
N GLN A 12 9.42 -26.91 7.87
CA GLN A 12 10.12 -27.15 6.60
C GLN A 12 10.07 -25.96 5.65
N GLY A 13 9.25 -24.95 5.95
CA GLY A 13 9.10 -23.81 5.07
C GLY A 13 9.78 -22.55 5.58
N ARG A 14 9.83 -21.57 4.70
CA ARG A 14 10.56 -20.32 4.88
C ARG A 14 9.60 -19.14 4.72
N LEU A 15 9.66 -18.21 5.67
CA LEU A 15 8.99 -16.92 5.58
C LEU A 15 10.05 -15.84 5.34
N ILE A 16 9.93 -15.15 4.21
CA ILE A 16 10.72 -13.95 3.90
C ILE A 16 9.77 -12.76 3.99
N ALA A 17 10.06 -11.81 4.87
CA ALA A 17 9.25 -10.61 5.02
C ALA A 17 10.08 -9.34 4.84
N PHE A 18 9.45 -8.35 4.22
CA PHE A 18 10.00 -7.04 3.94
C PHE A 18 9.11 -6.00 4.61
N ASP A 19 9.72 -4.97 5.19
CA ASP A 19 9.02 -3.77 5.61
C ASP A 19 9.96 -2.57 5.37
N ALA A 20 9.37 -1.43 5.04
CA ALA A 20 10.11 -0.18 4.92
C ALA A 20 10.28 0.52 6.28
N ASP A 21 9.54 0.08 7.31
CA ASP A 21 9.63 0.66 8.64
C ASP A 21 10.37 -0.29 9.61
N GLU A 22 11.53 0.15 10.09
CA GLU A 22 12.32 -0.55 11.10
C GLU A 22 11.53 -0.84 12.39
N GLU A 23 10.57 0.01 12.77
CA GLU A 23 9.73 -0.21 13.95
C GLU A 23 8.82 -1.42 13.78
N ASN A 24 8.21 -1.57 12.60
CA ASN A 24 7.40 -2.75 12.24
C ASN A 24 8.29 -4.00 12.23
N LEU A 25 9.55 -3.90 11.79
CA LEU A 25 10.50 -5.03 11.82
C LEU A 25 10.93 -5.40 13.23
N ARG A 26 11.14 -4.44 14.13
CA ARG A 26 11.38 -4.74 15.55
C ARG A 26 10.21 -5.50 16.15
N PHE A 27 8.98 -5.02 15.92
CA PHE A 27 7.77 -5.71 16.36
C PHE A 27 7.66 -7.13 15.76
N ALA A 28 7.92 -7.28 14.47
CA ALA A 28 7.91 -8.58 13.80
C ALA A 28 8.98 -9.53 14.36
N ARG A 29 10.20 -9.04 14.62
CA ARG A 29 11.28 -9.85 15.23
C ARG A 29 10.87 -10.43 16.56
N GLU A 30 10.12 -9.71 17.39
CA GLU A 30 9.63 -10.20 18.68
C GLU A 30 8.51 -11.24 18.51
N HIS A 31 7.52 -10.95 17.68
CA HIS A 31 6.33 -11.79 17.51
C HIS A 31 6.56 -13.07 16.69
N LEU A 32 7.68 -13.12 15.95
CA LEU A 32 8.06 -14.24 15.10
C LEU A 32 9.19 -15.10 15.72
N ARG A 33 9.61 -14.87 16.97
CA ARG A 33 10.67 -15.68 17.62
C ARG A 33 10.31 -17.15 17.75
N GLU A 34 9.06 -17.43 18.11
CA GLU A 34 8.60 -18.77 18.49
C GLU A 34 7.71 -19.40 17.41
N VAL A 35 7.83 -18.96 16.16
CA VAL A 35 7.10 -19.60 15.06
C VAL A 35 7.90 -20.77 14.50
N PRO A 36 7.24 -21.82 13.98
CA PRO A 36 7.94 -23.01 13.52
C PRO A 36 8.76 -22.78 12.23
N ALA A 37 8.32 -21.87 11.35
CA ALA A 37 8.98 -21.61 10.07
C ALA A 37 10.31 -20.85 10.23
N LYS A 38 11.24 -21.07 9.29
CA LYS A 38 12.46 -20.25 9.21
C LYS A 38 12.11 -18.83 8.73
N VAL A 39 12.37 -17.83 9.56
CA VAL A 39 12.02 -16.41 9.27
C VAL A 39 13.25 -15.60 8.90
N GLU A 40 13.14 -14.82 7.82
CA GLU A 40 14.11 -13.80 7.42
C GLU A 40 13.39 -12.46 7.22
N LEU A 41 13.92 -11.42 7.86
CA LEU A 41 13.34 -10.08 7.89
C LEU A 41 14.30 -9.08 7.28
N PHE A 42 13.82 -8.31 6.30
CA PHE A 42 14.63 -7.35 5.56
C PHE A 42 14.04 -5.94 5.67
N HIS A 43 14.85 -4.99 6.12
CA HIS A 43 14.54 -3.56 6.09
C HIS A 43 14.78 -3.03 4.68
N THR A 44 13.72 -3.01 3.89
CA THR A 44 13.75 -2.52 2.51
C THR A 44 12.33 -2.32 2.01
N ASN A 45 12.14 -1.31 1.16
CA ASN A 45 10.94 -1.22 0.36
C ASN A 45 10.94 -2.35 -0.68
N PHE A 46 9.79 -2.98 -0.90
CA PHE A 46 9.64 -4.08 -1.88
C PHE A 46 9.90 -3.63 -3.34
N ARG A 47 9.96 -2.32 -3.61
CA ARG A 47 10.30 -1.77 -4.92
C ARG A 47 11.80 -1.89 -5.27
N GLU A 48 12.69 -2.01 -4.27
CA GLU A 48 14.16 -1.92 -4.39
C GLU A 48 14.81 -3.15 -5.08
N GLY A 49 14.07 -3.84 -5.95
CA GLY A 49 14.61 -4.84 -6.88
C GLY A 49 14.87 -6.23 -6.29
N PHE A 50 14.81 -6.39 -4.96
CA PHE A 50 15.12 -7.65 -4.28
C PHE A 50 14.18 -8.80 -4.67
N LEU A 51 12.97 -8.50 -5.13
CA LEU A 51 12.03 -9.53 -5.57
C LEU A 51 12.65 -10.47 -6.61
N LYS A 52 13.41 -9.95 -7.59
CA LYS A 52 14.01 -10.79 -8.65
C LYS A 52 15.18 -11.66 -8.18
N SER A 53 15.83 -11.30 -7.07
CA SER A 53 16.90 -12.12 -6.47
C SER A 53 16.35 -13.23 -5.56
N LEU A 54 15.04 -13.25 -5.30
CA LEU A 54 14.44 -14.33 -4.53
C LEU A 54 14.44 -15.64 -5.34
N PRO A 55 14.62 -16.80 -4.67
CA PRO A 55 14.29 -18.07 -5.29
C PRO A 55 12.79 -18.11 -5.64
N PRO A 56 12.34 -19.02 -6.52
CA PRO A 56 10.92 -19.22 -6.76
C PRO A 56 10.13 -19.38 -5.46
N ILE A 57 9.01 -18.65 -5.32
CA ILE A 57 8.19 -18.64 -4.11
C ILE A 57 6.80 -19.22 -4.36
N ASP A 58 6.25 -19.92 -3.37
CA ASP A 58 4.91 -20.52 -3.47
C ASP A 58 3.79 -19.53 -3.16
N ILE A 59 4.07 -18.55 -2.29
CA ILE A 59 3.10 -17.55 -1.84
C ILE A 59 3.78 -16.19 -1.80
N LEU A 60 3.21 -15.22 -2.53
CA LEU A 60 3.46 -13.81 -2.34
C LEU A 60 2.22 -13.19 -1.67
N PHE A 61 2.42 -12.52 -0.54
CA PHE A 61 1.37 -11.77 0.13
C PHE A 61 1.82 -10.33 0.38
N ALA A 62 0.94 -9.38 0.08
CA ALA A 62 1.15 -7.97 0.40
C ALA A 62 -0.09 -7.37 1.05
N ASP A 63 0.11 -6.72 2.19
CA ASP A 63 -0.90 -5.94 2.91
C ASP A 63 -0.52 -4.46 2.76
N LEU A 64 -1.25 -3.73 1.92
CA LEU A 64 -0.90 -2.36 1.56
C LEU A 64 -1.37 -1.38 2.63
N GLY A 65 -0.69 -0.25 2.82
CA GLY A 65 -1.15 0.82 3.71
C GLY A 65 -0.51 0.84 5.09
N LEU A 66 -1.26 1.29 6.09
CA LEU A 66 -0.74 1.64 7.41
C LEU A 66 -0.74 0.46 8.39
N SER A 67 0.32 0.33 9.18
CA SER A 67 0.31 -0.50 10.39
C SER A 67 -0.41 0.23 11.54
N SER A 68 -0.85 -0.53 12.55
CA SER A 68 -1.43 0.04 13.77
C SER A 68 -0.47 1.06 14.45
N PRO A 69 0.83 0.75 14.64
CA PRO A 69 1.80 1.72 15.15
C PRO A 69 1.80 3.06 14.41
N HIS A 70 1.68 3.07 13.08
CA HIS A 70 1.64 4.33 12.30
C HIS A 70 0.47 5.23 12.72
N ILE A 71 -0.70 4.64 12.99
CA ILE A 71 -1.93 5.38 13.31
C ILE A 71 -1.97 5.77 14.79
N ASP A 72 -1.47 4.89 15.65
CA ASP A 72 -1.61 4.98 17.10
C ASP A 72 -0.53 5.85 17.75
N ASP A 73 0.63 6.04 17.12
CA ASP A 73 1.67 6.98 17.57
C ASP A 73 1.54 8.36 16.89
N PRO A 74 1.13 9.42 17.63
CA PRO A 74 1.04 10.77 17.08
C PRO A 74 2.36 11.32 16.55
N SER A 75 3.51 10.83 17.05
CA SER A 75 4.84 11.27 16.62
C SER A 75 5.14 10.95 15.15
N ARG A 76 4.39 10.00 14.57
CA ARG A 76 4.49 9.57 13.17
C ARG A 76 3.70 10.46 12.21
N GLY A 77 2.74 11.23 12.71
CA GLY A 77 1.98 12.20 11.91
C GLY A 77 0.92 11.61 10.95
N PHE A 78 0.62 10.31 10.98
CA PHE A 78 -0.40 9.70 10.09
C PHE A 78 -1.85 9.98 10.50
N SER A 79 -2.06 10.49 11.71
CA SER A 79 -3.38 10.76 12.27
C SER A 79 -3.54 12.24 12.53
N PHE A 80 -4.73 12.75 12.24
CA PHE A 80 -5.19 14.09 12.60
C PHE A 80 -6.04 14.10 13.88
N ARG A 81 -6.15 12.96 14.58
CA ARG A 81 -6.92 12.86 15.84
C ARG A 81 -6.19 13.52 17.01
N HIS A 82 -4.86 13.42 16.99
CA HIS A 82 -3.96 14.05 17.94
C HIS A 82 -2.94 14.83 17.13
N ASP A 83 -2.62 16.04 17.58
CA ASP A 83 -1.63 16.86 16.89
C ASP A 83 -0.23 16.24 17.06
N GLY A 84 0.59 16.37 16.03
CA GLY A 84 1.92 15.79 15.97
C GLY A 84 2.70 16.32 14.77
N PRO A 85 4.00 15.99 14.66
CA PRO A 85 4.82 16.41 13.51
C PRO A 85 4.20 15.96 12.19
N LEU A 86 4.22 16.81 11.17
CA LEU A 86 3.79 16.44 9.83
C LEU A 86 4.89 15.63 9.13
N ASP A 87 5.04 14.36 9.54
CA ASP A 87 6.08 13.45 9.02
C ASP A 87 5.55 12.57 7.87
N LEU A 88 4.57 11.69 8.17
CA LEU A 88 3.90 10.80 7.21
C LEU A 88 4.81 9.75 6.51
N ARG A 89 6.10 9.66 6.81
CA ARG A 89 6.99 8.63 6.22
C ARG A 89 6.80 7.26 6.88
N PHE A 90 6.86 6.22 6.06
CA PHE A 90 7.03 4.85 6.55
C PHE A 90 8.43 4.64 7.11
N ASP A 91 9.45 4.96 6.31
CA ASP A 91 10.84 4.89 6.72
C ASP A 91 11.32 6.27 7.20
N ARG A 92 11.56 6.44 8.50
CA ARG A 92 12.10 7.68 9.07
C ARG A 92 13.62 7.77 8.97
N SER A 93 14.31 6.70 8.55
CA SER A 93 15.77 6.69 8.43
C SER A 93 16.29 7.37 7.17
N GLN A 94 15.41 7.67 6.21
CA GLN A 94 15.77 8.23 4.92
C GLN A 94 14.61 9.05 4.31
N GLY A 95 14.94 9.82 3.27
CA GLY A 95 13.97 10.70 2.59
C GLY A 95 13.60 11.96 3.38
N GLU A 96 12.76 12.78 2.75
CA GLU A 96 12.22 14.01 3.33
C GLU A 96 10.83 13.74 3.94
N ASP A 97 10.57 14.37 5.09
CA ASP A 97 9.27 14.31 5.74
C ASP A 97 8.22 15.16 4.98
N ALA A 98 6.93 15.02 5.32
CA ALA A 98 5.87 15.73 4.61
C ALA A 98 5.98 17.27 4.71
N ALA A 99 6.38 17.81 5.86
CA ALA A 99 6.60 19.25 6.00
C ALA A 99 7.75 19.75 5.12
N GLN A 100 8.85 18.99 5.06
CA GLN A 100 10.00 19.27 4.20
C GLN A 100 9.62 19.18 2.72
N TRP A 101 8.90 18.13 2.31
CA TRP A 101 8.40 17.98 0.95
C TRP A 101 7.50 19.16 0.56
N ILE A 102 6.55 19.58 1.41
CA ILE A 102 5.69 20.74 1.16
C ILE A 102 6.51 22.02 0.99
N ALA A 103 7.55 22.21 1.81
CA ALA A 103 8.44 23.37 1.72
C ALA A 103 9.23 23.40 0.41
N ARG A 104 9.71 22.24 -0.07
CA ARG A 104 10.48 22.10 -1.31
C ARG A 104 9.62 22.11 -2.57
N ALA A 105 8.55 21.32 -2.60
CA ALA A 105 7.77 21.01 -3.79
C ALA A 105 7.07 22.27 -4.36
N PRO A 106 7.00 22.43 -5.69
CA PRO A 106 6.18 23.48 -6.29
C PRO A 106 4.69 23.25 -5.96
N VAL A 107 3.91 24.33 -5.96
CA VAL A 107 2.49 24.27 -5.58
C VAL A 107 1.68 23.34 -6.49
N GLU A 108 2.09 23.23 -7.75
CA GLU A 108 1.52 22.34 -8.75
C GLU A 108 1.70 20.87 -8.38
N GLU A 109 2.88 20.48 -7.86
CA GLU A 109 3.14 19.10 -7.42
C GLU A 109 2.24 18.74 -6.22
N ILE A 110 2.04 19.66 -5.28
CA ILE A 110 1.10 19.49 -4.16
C ILE A 110 -0.34 19.37 -4.69
N ALA A 111 -0.74 20.25 -5.61
CA ALA A 111 -2.08 20.23 -6.20
C ALA A 111 -2.36 18.93 -6.97
N ASP A 112 -1.36 18.43 -7.71
CA ASP A 112 -1.45 17.20 -8.47
C ASP A 112 -1.55 15.98 -7.55
N ALA A 113 -0.79 15.93 -6.46
CA ALA A 113 -0.93 14.89 -5.45
C ALA A 113 -2.34 14.89 -4.84
N LEU A 114 -2.84 16.04 -4.40
CA LEU A 114 -4.19 16.17 -3.83
C LEU A 114 -5.29 15.79 -4.83
N TRP A 115 -5.12 16.12 -6.11
CA TRP A 115 -6.07 15.77 -7.16
C TRP A 115 -6.02 14.27 -7.48
N LYS A 116 -4.83 13.74 -7.79
CA LYS A 116 -4.63 12.38 -8.29
C LYS A 116 -4.84 11.33 -7.21
N TYR A 117 -4.36 11.60 -6.00
CA TYR A 117 -4.33 10.63 -4.91
C TYR A 117 -5.46 10.84 -3.89
N GLY A 118 -5.89 12.08 -3.69
CA GLY A 118 -6.99 12.42 -2.77
C GLY A 118 -8.36 12.59 -3.45
N GLU A 119 -8.41 12.64 -4.79
CA GLU A 119 -9.62 12.93 -5.57
C GLU A 119 -10.28 14.27 -5.16
N ILE A 120 -9.47 15.25 -4.73
CA ILE A 120 -9.92 16.53 -4.16
C ILE A 120 -10.20 17.56 -5.27
N ARG A 121 -11.47 17.94 -5.46
CA ARG A 121 -11.86 18.92 -6.49
C ARG A 121 -11.22 20.30 -6.31
N SER A 122 -11.07 20.74 -5.07
CA SER A 122 -10.46 22.03 -4.72
C SER A 122 -8.93 21.94 -4.54
N SER A 123 -8.28 20.91 -5.09
CA SER A 123 -6.85 20.62 -4.91
C SER A 123 -5.95 21.84 -5.07
N ARG A 124 -6.12 22.62 -6.15
CA ARG A 124 -5.31 23.82 -6.43
C ARG A 124 -5.44 24.89 -5.33
N ARG A 125 -6.65 25.13 -4.82
CA ARG A 125 -6.89 26.11 -3.74
C ARG A 125 -6.29 25.64 -2.43
N VAL A 126 -6.47 24.35 -2.09
CA VAL A 126 -5.89 23.76 -0.88
C VAL A 126 -4.36 23.77 -0.95
N ALA A 127 -3.78 23.38 -2.09
CA ALA A 127 -2.34 23.42 -2.30
C ALA A 127 -1.74 24.82 -2.17
N ALA A 128 -2.43 25.85 -2.69
CA ALA A 128 -1.98 27.24 -2.54
C ALA A 128 -1.88 27.66 -1.07
N VAL A 129 -2.91 27.34 -0.26
CA VAL A 129 -2.89 27.64 1.18
C VAL A 129 -1.83 26.82 1.92
N ILE A 130 -1.70 25.52 1.62
CA ILE A 130 -0.64 24.68 2.20
C ILE A 130 0.74 25.27 1.88
N LYS A 131 0.96 25.71 0.63
CA LYS A 131 2.25 26.27 0.20
C LYS A 131 2.54 27.63 0.85
N GLU A 132 1.52 28.44 1.06
CA GLU A 132 1.64 29.73 1.74
C GLU A 132 1.94 29.56 3.23
N LYS A 133 1.24 28.64 3.90
CA LYS A 133 1.32 28.48 5.37
C LYS A 133 2.46 27.57 5.83
N LEU A 134 2.94 26.66 4.97
CA LEU A 134 4.02 25.72 5.27
C LEU A 134 3.78 24.95 6.60
N PRO A 135 2.70 24.16 6.70
CA PRO A 135 2.32 23.48 7.93
C PRO A 135 3.44 22.57 8.44
N ARG A 136 3.69 22.58 9.75
CA ARG A 136 4.70 21.74 10.40
C ARG A 136 4.09 20.63 11.24
N THR A 137 2.83 20.78 11.63
CA THR A 137 2.07 19.77 12.36
C THR A 137 0.86 19.27 11.58
N THR A 138 0.30 18.13 12.01
CA THR A 138 -0.94 17.59 11.45
C THR A 138 -2.11 18.54 11.68
N GLY A 139 -2.14 19.25 12.82
CA GLY A 139 -3.09 20.30 13.13
C GLY A 139 -2.97 21.52 12.22
N ASP A 140 -1.76 21.98 11.91
CA ASP A 140 -1.54 23.07 10.95
C ASP A 140 -2.10 22.72 9.56
N LEU A 141 -1.87 21.48 9.12
CA LEU A 141 -2.40 21.00 7.86
C LEU A 141 -3.93 20.97 7.87
N CYS A 142 -4.56 20.51 8.96
CA CYS A 142 -6.01 20.58 9.13
C CYS A 142 -6.54 22.02 9.02
N GLN A 143 -5.88 22.99 9.66
CA GLN A 143 -6.27 24.41 9.57
C GLN A 143 -6.17 24.95 8.15
N CYS A 144 -5.16 24.53 7.37
CA CYS A 144 -5.05 24.90 5.95
C CYS A 144 -6.26 24.40 5.13
N ILE A 145 -6.69 23.16 5.38
CA ILE A 145 -7.85 22.56 4.70
C ILE A 145 -9.14 23.28 5.11
N GLU A 146 -9.30 23.56 6.41
CA GLU A 146 -10.45 24.28 6.99
C GLU A 146 -10.58 25.70 6.42
N ALA A 147 -9.47 26.42 6.23
CA ALA A 147 -9.47 27.76 5.66
C ALA A 147 -10.05 27.80 4.23
N VAL A 148 -9.96 26.71 3.47
CA VAL A 148 -10.46 26.64 2.08
C VAL A 148 -11.86 26.08 1.98
N LEU A 149 -12.17 25.06 2.79
CA LEU A 149 -13.36 24.21 2.64
C LEU A 149 -14.41 24.42 3.74
N GLY A 150 -14.08 25.13 4.81
CA GLY A 150 -14.96 25.38 5.94
C GLY A 150 -15.52 24.09 6.53
N PHE A 151 -16.84 24.03 6.69
CA PHE A 151 -17.51 22.88 7.30
C PHE A 151 -17.33 21.54 6.56
N HIS A 152 -16.98 21.55 5.27
CA HIS A 152 -16.70 20.33 4.51
C HIS A 152 -15.28 19.77 4.73
N ALA A 153 -14.41 20.51 5.41
CA ALA A 153 -13.00 20.13 5.55
C ALA A 153 -12.81 18.79 6.27
N ARG A 154 -13.55 18.55 7.35
CA ARG A 154 -13.40 17.35 8.20
C ARG A 154 -13.63 16.04 7.45
N SER A 155 -14.55 16.01 6.48
CA SER A 155 -14.78 14.81 5.68
C SER A 155 -13.65 14.54 4.69
N LEU A 156 -12.85 15.56 4.35
CA LEU A 156 -11.74 15.47 3.40
C LEU A 156 -10.36 15.33 4.06
N PHE A 157 -10.25 15.45 5.38
CA PHE A 157 -8.96 15.21 6.08
C PHE A 157 -8.33 13.86 5.73
N PRO A 158 -9.05 12.73 5.75
CA PRO A 158 -8.46 11.44 5.37
C PRO A 158 -7.86 11.45 3.97
N GLN A 159 -8.53 12.08 3.01
CA GLN A 159 -8.11 12.13 1.61
C GLN A 159 -6.89 13.03 1.40
N VAL A 160 -6.79 14.17 2.10
CA VAL A 160 -5.62 15.05 2.04
C VAL A 160 -4.39 14.35 2.62
N PHE A 161 -4.53 13.77 3.82
CA PHE A 161 -3.45 13.04 4.48
C PHE A 161 -3.01 11.84 3.64
N GLN A 162 -3.96 11.07 3.12
CA GLN A 162 -3.68 9.97 2.21
C GLN A 162 -2.94 10.42 0.95
N ALA A 163 -3.34 11.55 0.35
CA ALA A 163 -2.72 12.03 -0.88
C ALA A 163 -1.25 12.43 -0.68
N ILE A 164 -0.96 13.16 0.40
CA ILE A 164 0.41 13.56 0.76
C ILE A 164 1.24 12.32 1.11
N ARG A 165 0.68 11.41 1.91
CA ARG A 165 1.34 10.14 2.27
C ARG A 165 1.72 9.31 1.05
N ILE A 166 0.80 9.15 0.10
CA ILE A 166 1.03 8.42 -1.15
C ILE A 166 2.15 9.10 -1.96
N ALA A 167 2.16 10.43 -2.01
CA ALA A 167 3.16 11.17 -2.76
C ALA A 167 4.57 11.01 -2.18
N ILE A 168 4.75 11.22 -0.88
CA ILE A 168 6.09 11.17 -0.26
C ILE A 168 6.66 9.76 -0.17
N ASN A 169 5.82 8.75 0.01
CA ASN A 169 6.25 7.35 0.14
C ASN A 169 6.30 6.62 -1.22
N ASP A 170 5.91 7.29 -2.32
CA ASP A 170 5.74 6.70 -3.65
C ASP A 170 4.97 5.36 -3.61
N GLU A 171 3.86 5.32 -2.85
CA GLU A 171 3.14 4.07 -2.56
C GLU A 171 2.64 3.37 -3.84
N LEU A 172 2.12 4.15 -4.78
CA LEU A 172 1.62 3.62 -6.05
C LEU A 172 2.75 3.18 -6.98
N GLY A 173 3.90 3.88 -7.00
CA GLY A 173 5.07 3.46 -7.75
C GLY A 173 5.63 2.14 -7.21
N ALA A 174 5.72 2.01 -5.88
CA ALA A 174 6.09 0.76 -5.24
C ALA A 174 5.12 -0.38 -5.62
N LEU A 175 3.80 -0.12 -5.53
CA LEU A 175 2.78 -1.10 -5.93
C LEU A 175 2.90 -1.52 -7.39
N GLU A 176 3.19 -0.59 -8.30
CA GLU A 176 3.40 -0.89 -9.72
C GLU A 176 4.59 -1.84 -9.94
N VAL A 177 5.68 -1.61 -9.20
CA VAL A 177 6.85 -2.51 -9.22
C VAL A 177 6.48 -3.89 -8.69
N LEU A 178 5.76 -3.98 -7.56
CA LEU A 178 5.30 -5.24 -6.99
C LEU A 178 4.39 -6.00 -7.96
N LEU A 179 3.43 -5.32 -8.57
CA LEU A 179 2.48 -5.91 -9.52
C LEU A 179 3.17 -6.39 -10.80
N THR A 180 4.30 -5.80 -11.16
CA THR A 180 5.05 -6.18 -12.36
C THR A 180 6.04 -7.30 -12.07
N LYS A 181 6.83 -7.21 -11.00
CA LYS A 181 7.89 -8.16 -10.67
C LYS A 181 7.39 -9.36 -9.84
N GLY A 182 6.41 -9.16 -8.96
CA GLY A 182 5.89 -10.19 -8.07
C GLY A 182 5.36 -11.45 -8.77
N PRO A 183 4.61 -11.35 -9.88
CA PRO A 183 4.17 -12.53 -10.61
C PRO A 183 5.31 -13.36 -11.23
N GLU A 184 6.43 -12.74 -11.58
CA GLU A 184 7.56 -13.42 -12.24
C GLU A 184 8.23 -14.46 -11.34
N VAL A 185 8.23 -14.21 -10.02
CA VAL A 185 8.96 -15.01 -9.02
C VAL A 185 8.14 -16.16 -8.44
N LEU A 186 6.85 -16.27 -8.78
CA LEU A 186 5.99 -17.34 -8.29
C LEU A 186 6.36 -18.68 -8.92
N SER A 187 6.49 -19.74 -8.13
CA SER A 187 6.55 -21.12 -8.63
C SER A 187 5.28 -21.48 -9.43
N PRO A 188 5.30 -22.51 -10.29
CA PRO A 188 4.08 -23.11 -10.82
C PRO A 188 3.11 -23.45 -9.68
N CYS A 189 1.81 -23.21 -9.86
CA CYS A 189 0.79 -23.28 -8.79
C CYS A 189 0.92 -22.26 -7.65
N GLY A 190 1.96 -21.42 -7.65
CA GLY A 190 2.17 -20.37 -6.66
C GLY A 190 1.06 -19.32 -6.71
N ARG A 191 0.80 -18.68 -5.57
CA ARG A 191 -0.30 -17.72 -5.39
C ARG A 191 0.21 -16.35 -5.00
N MET A 192 -0.40 -15.31 -5.55
CA MET A 192 -0.19 -13.93 -5.09
C MET A 192 -1.50 -13.38 -4.56
N GLY A 193 -1.48 -12.90 -3.33
CA GLY A 193 -2.60 -12.24 -2.65
C GLY A 193 -2.22 -10.82 -2.25
N ILE A 194 -3.12 -9.86 -2.48
CA ILE A 194 -2.91 -8.46 -2.11
C ILE A 194 -4.16 -7.96 -1.38
N VAL A 195 -3.97 -7.34 -0.23
CA VAL A 195 -4.97 -6.55 0.49
C VAL A 195 -4.73 -5.07 0.19
N SER A 196 -5.77 -4.37 -0.22
CA SER A 196 -5.75 -2.93 -0.52
C SER A 196 -6.79 -2.21 0.33
N PHE A 197 -6.53 -0.95 0.71
CA PHE A 197 -7.43 -0.20 1.59
C PHE A 197 -8.08 1.01 0.92
N HIS A 198 -7.68 1.33 -0.30
CA HIS A 198 -8.30 2.40 -1.06
C HIS A 198 -8.53 2.06 -2.54
N SER A 199 -9.34 2.90 -3.18
CA SER A 199 -9.84 2.71 -4.55
C SER A 199 -8.71 2.66 -5.59
N LEU A 200 -7.67 3.49 -5.42
CA LEU A 200 -6.52 3.56 -6.34
C LEU A 200 -5.73 2.25 -6.37
N GLU A 201 -5.32 1.74 -5.21
CA GLU A 201 -4.64 0.44 -5.07
C GLU A 201 -5.50 -0.70 -5.65
N ASP A 202 -6.75 -0.83 -5.20
CA ASP A 202 -7.67 -1.89 -5.65
C ASP A 202 -7.85 -1.85 -7.18
N ARG A 203 -7.89 -0.65 -7.77
CA ARG A 203 -7.97 -0.48 -9.22
C ARG A 203 -6.73 -1.01 -9.93
N MET A 204 -5.53 -0.67 -9.44
CA MET A 204 -4.25 -1.14 -10.01
C MET A 204 -4.14 -2.67 -9.91
N VAL A 205 -4.42 -3.24 -8.74
CA VAL A 205 -4.39 -4.69 -8.51
C VAL A 205 -5.39 -5.39 -9.43
N LYS A 206 -6.64 -4.90 -9.49
CA LYS A 206 -7.69 -5.46 -10.34
C LYS A 206 -7.29 -5.46 -11.81
N GLN A 207 -6.77 -4.33 -12.31
CA GLN A 207 -6.37 -4.20 -13.71
C GLN A 207 -5.22 -5.15 -14.04
N LYS A 208 -4.17 -5.21 -13.21
CA LYS A 208 -3.03 -6.09 -13.43
C LYS A 208 -3.43 -7.56 -13.36
N PHE A 209 -4.17 -7.98 -12.34
CA PHE A 209 -4.58 -9.38 -12.18
C PHE A 209 -5.50 -9.83 -13.31
N ARG A 210 -6.38 -8.96 -13.80
CA ARG A 210 -7.20 -9.22 -14.99
C ARG A 210 -6.33 -9.37 -16.24
N ALA A 211 -5.35 -8.48 -16.44
CA ALA A 211 -4.44 -8.56 -17.59
C ALA A 211 -3.63 -9.86 -17.59
N LEU A 212 -3.06 -10.26 -16.45
CA LEU A 212 -2.29 -11.51 -16.30
C LEU A 212 -3.14 -12.77 -16.49
N SER A 213 -4.43 -12.69 -16.16
CA SER A 213 -5.37 -13.81 -16.26
C SER A 213 -6.16 -13.84 -17.57
N SER A 214 -5.89 -12.90 -18.49
CA SER A 214 -6.52 -12.87 -19.82
C SER A 214 -5.54 -13.34 -20.89
N SER A 215 -5.99 -14.23 -21.77
CA SER A 215 -5.22 -14.58 -22.96
C SER A 215 -5.18 -13.35 -23.88
N PRO A 216 -3.99 -12.89 -24.32
CA PRO A 216 -3.90 -11.84 -25.33
C PRO A 216 -4.57 -12.33 -26.62
N LYS A 217 -5.31 -11.43 -27.27
CA LYS A 217 -6.04 -11.72 -28.50
C LYS A 217 -5.34 -11.12 -29.70
N ASP A 218 -5.38 -11.85 -30.80
CA ASP A 218 -4.94 -11.37 -32.10
C ASP A 218 -5.87 -10.23 -32.57
N PRO A 219 -5.34 -9.06 -33.00
CA PRO A 219 -6.16 -7.92 -33.37
C PRO A 219 -7.03 -8.14 -34.62
N LEU A 220 -6.64 -9.05 -35.52
CA LEU A 220 -7.32 -9.30 -36.79
C LEU A 220 -8.38 -10.41 -36.66
N THR A 221 -8.06 -11.46 -35.91
CA THR A 221 -8.89 -12.67 -35.80
C THR A 221 -9.64 -12.77 -34.48
N GLY A 222 -9.23 -12.02 -33.45
CA GLY A 222 -9.78 -12.10 -32.10
C GLY A 222 -9.45 -13.40 -31.35
N ALA A 223 -8.68 -14.30 -31.97
CA ALA A 223 -8.27 -15.57 -31.40
C ALA A 223 -7.21 -15.38 -30.30
N PRO A 224 -7.16 -16.25 -29.27
CA PRO A 224 -6.11 -16.17 -28.25
C PRO A 224 -4.74 -16.53 -28.85
N VAL A 225 -3.78 -15.62 -28.74
CA VAL A 225 -2.40 -15.79 -29.24
C VAL A 225 -1.61 -16.76 -28.37
N ARG A 226 -1.87 -16.76 -27.05
CA ARG A 226 -1.27 -17.67 -26.08
C ARG A 226 -2.19 -17.85 -24.87
N PRO A 227 -2.10 -18.97 -24.14
CA PRO A 227 -2.87 -19.15 -22.91
C PRO A 227 -2.45 -18.12 -21.84
N ALA A 228 -3.41 -17.66 -21.04
CA ALA A 228 -3.13 -16.85 -19.86
C ALA A 228 -2.26 -17.63 -18.86
N THR A 229 -1.15 -17.01 -18.44
CA THR A 229 -0.18 -17.57 -17.48
C THR A 229 -0.74 -17.67 -16.06
N PHE A 230 -1.77 -16.88 -15.75
CA PHE A 230 -2.40 -16.84 -14.43
C PHE A 230 -3.88 -17.18 -14.50
N GLU A 231 -4.39 -17.58 -13.34
CA GLU A 231 -5.80 -17.76 -13.05
C GLU A 231 -6.22 -16.78 -11.96
N LEU A 232 -7.36 -16.12 -12.15
CA LEU A 232 -7.94 -15.24 -11.17
C LEU A 232 -8.71 -16.04 -10.11
N LEU A 233 -8.24 -16.04 -8.86
CA LEU A 233 -8.90 -16.74 -7.76
C LEU A 233 -10.09 -15.93 -7.21
N THR A 234 -10.03 -14.60 -7.31
CA THR A 234 -11.07 -13.69 -6.80
C THR A 234 -11.64 -12.82 -7.92
N LYS A 235 -12.76 -13.23 -8.53
CA LYS A 235 -13.45 -12.45 -9.58
C LYS A 235 -13.94 -11.09 -9.05
N ARG A 236 -14.47 -11.10 -7.82
CA ARG A 236 -14.81 -9.91 -7.02
C ARG A 236 -13.83 -9.86 -5.84
N PRO A 237 -13.47 -8.66 -5.34
CA PRO A 237 -12.64 -8.58 -4.15
C PRO A 237 -13.35 -9.26 -2.98
N LEU A 238 -12.62 -9.99 -2.16
CA LEU A 238 -13.13 -10.42 -0.86
C LEU A 238 -13.07 -9.21 0.07
N VAL A 239 -14.16 -8.97 0.78
CA VAL A 239 -14.32 -7.85 1.71
C VAL A 239 -14.56 -8.43 3.11
N PRO A 240 -14.18 -7.69 4.17
CA PRO A 240 -14.44 -8.12 5.55
C PRO A 240 -15.93 -8.36 5.80
N SER A 241 -16.24 -9.25 6.75
CA SER A 241 -17.61 -9.42 7.22
C SER A 241 -18.05 -8.24 8.09
N PRO A 242 -19.36 -8.03 8.30
CA PRO A 242 -19.85 -7.03 9.26
C PRO A 242 -19.26 -7.21 10.66
N GLN A 243 -19.14 -8.45 11.14
CA GLN A 243 -18.55 -8.78 12.44
C GLN A 243 -17.06 -8.41 12.52
N GLU A 244 -16.32 -8.61 11.43
CA GLU A 244 -14.93 -8.18 11.34
C GLU A 244 -14.82 -6.65 11.33
N CYS A 245 -15.73 -5.94 10.65
CA CYS A 245 -15.76 -4.48 10.64
C CYS A 245 -16.11 -3.87 12.01
N GLU A 246 -16.91 -4.57 12.81
CA GLU A 246 -17.26 -4.16 14.18
C GLU A 246 -16.07 -4.37 15.14
N SER A 247 -15.45 -5.55 15.10
CA SER A 247 -14.31 -5.88 15.97
C SER A 247 -13.00 -5.21 15.54
N ASN A 248 -12.83 -4.94 14.25
CA ASN A 248 -11.69 -4.24 13.68
C ASN A 248 -12.17 -3.17 12.68
N PRO A 249 -12.49 -1.95 13.14
CA PRO A 249 -12.94 -0.87 12.25
C PRO A 249 -11.97 -0.51 11.12
N ARG A 250 -10.68 -0.85 11.25
CA ARG A 250 -9.63 -0.60 10.23
C ARG A 250 -9.78 -1.52 9.02
N SER A 251 -10.39 -2.71 9.17
CA SER A 251 -10.60 -3.64 8.06
C SER A 251 -11.69 -3.17 7.11
N ARG A 252 -12.57 -2.24 7.50
CA ARG A 252 -13.78 -1.84 6.75
C ARG A 252 -13.55 -1.54 5.26
N SER A 253 -12.40 -0.95 4.93
CA SER A 253 -12.05 -0.57 3.55
C SER A 253 -11.19 -1.61 2.83
N ALA A 254 -10.81 -2.70 3.51
CA ALA A 254 -9.95 -3.74 3.00
C ALA A 254 -10.63 -4.50 1.86
N LYS A 255 -9.86 -4.72 0.80
CA LYS A 255 -10.24 -5.49 -0.37
C LYS A 255 -9.11 -6.45 -0.70
N PHE A 256 -9.39 -7.74 -0.58
CA PHE A 256 -8.45 -8.78 -0.92
C PHE A 256 -8.67 -9.31 -2.34
N ARG A 257 -7.58 -9.44 -3.10
CA ARG A 257 -7.56 -10.08 -4.41
C ARG A 257 -6.45 -11.10 -4.50
N ALA A 258 -6.68 -12.17 -5.25
CA ALA A 258 -5.67 -13.20 -5.46
C ALA A 258 -5.66 -13.78 -6.90
N ILE A 259 -4.47 -14.19 -7.32
CA ILE A 259 -4.19 -14.95 -8.55
C ILE A 259 -3.34 -16.18 -8.24
N ARG A 260 -3.38 -17.15 -9.15
CA ARG A 260 -2.55 -18.36 -9.13
C ARG A 260 -1.77 -18.49 -10.44
N ARG A 261 -0.48 -18.78 -10.39
CA ARG A 261 0.33 -19.13 -11.57
C ARG A 261 -0.08 -20.52 -12.04
N LYS A 262 -0.41 -20.66 -13.33
CA LYS A 262 -0.76 -21.97 -13.91
C LYS A 262 0.50 -22.80 -14.16
N ILE A 263 0.31 -24.12 -14.18
CA ILE A 263 1.25 -25.02 -14.86
C ILE A 263 0.96 -24.85 -16.34
N LEU A 264 1.91 -24.29 -17.09
CA LEU A 264 1.83 -24.31 -18.55
C LEU A 264 2.33 -25.69 -18.96
N VAL A 265 1.41 -26.51 -19.46
CA VAL A 265 1.69 -27.80 -20.12
C VAL A 265 2.03 -27.53 -21.58
#